data_AF-A0A1I7RUP7-F1
#
_entry.id   AF-A0A1I7RUP7-F1
#
_cell.length_a   1.000
_cell.length_b   1.000
_cell.length_c   1.000
_cell.angle_alpha   90.00
_cell.angle_beta   90.00
_cell.angle_gamma   90.00
#
_symmetry.space_group_name_H-M   'P 1'
#
loop_
_entity.id
_entity.type
_entity.pdbx_description
1 polymer ?
#
loop_
_entity_poly.entity_id
_entity_poly.type
_entity_poly.pdbx_seq_one_letter_code
_entity_poly.pdbx_strand_id
1 'polypeptide(L)'
;MYGGQVLLYVVMLAPALFYGVPDPALEDEAIRQQIPQLYGTKLLTEIGWHCEPHPAPARKFALVGFILNVMFFFIGLIFYSVLFKRVLVSKPAGVAARNTQRMHLMLFRAVSAQLFIASSMLLLPSATILLAYYTEWEEGTTLSSGCIFLIQLHGCFDFIAMICFITPYRRKLQQIFMKSPKVFPGVLSDLAESSKGAIIFVALFEVVSFVLAINPVELFNIPDPEQDRQYFIEQLPELRELEPVLGYACKATTAANQAWGVIGFGVMMVLFLYGVVMEFIIYFRVTYYLPRITSMTNSIRMQRMLFTALTAQFIVSCIFLLFPTALITLTAGSASPDGRTIFAICLTLVQLHGCIDFIAMIYFITPYRRKVMGIMGGRRSVFVNPISTTSGKRTLA
;
A
#
# COMPACT_ATOMS: atom_id res chain seq x y z
N MET A 1 9.94 -11.05 -13.16
CA MET A 1 9.47 -9.93 -12.30
C MET A 1 8.63 -10.44 -11.14
N TYR A 2 7.49 -11.11 -11.39
CA TYR A 2 6.61 -11.62 -10.31
C TYR A 2 7.31 -12.56 -9.32
N GLY A 3 8.03 -13.57 -9.82
CA GLY A 3 8.82 -14.46 -8.95
C GLY A 3 9.96 -13.75 -8.22
N GLY A 4 10.48 -12.65 -8.76
CA GLY A 4 11.52 -11.86 -8.12
C GLY A 4 10.99 -11.01 -6.97
N GLN A 5 9.82 -10.38 -7.11
CA GLN A 5 9.20 -9.60 -6.03
C GLN A 5 8.66 -10.51 -4.93
N VAL A 6 8.07 -11.65 -5.28
CA VAL A 6 7.67 -12.65 -4.26
C VAL A 6 8.92 -13.16 -3.53
N LEU A 7 10.01 -13.46 -4.23
CA LEU A 7 11.28 -13.85 -3.62
C LEU A 7 11.87 -12.73 -2.74
N LEU A 8 11.81 -11.48 -3.20
CA LEU A 8 12.22 -10.29 -2.43
C LEU A 8 11.52 -10.25 -1.08
N TYR A 9 10.20 -10.38 -1.11
CA TYR A 9 9.39 -10.33 0.08
C TYR A 9 9.53 -11.58 0.93
N VAL A 10 9.69 -12.78 0.34
CA VAL A 10 10.03 -14.00 1.10
C VAL A 10 11.39 -13.85 1.80
N VAL A 11 12.36 -13.18 1.19
CA VAL A 11 13.67 -12.91 1.82
C VAL A 11 13.57 -11.79 2.87
N MET A 12 12.71 -10.79 2.67
CA MET A 12 12.38 -9.79 3.71
C MET A 12 11.50 -10.34 4.84
N LEU A 13 10.73 -11.39 4.57
CA LEU A 13 9.85 -12.14 5.48
C LEU A 13 10.62 -13.16 6.30
N ALA A 14 11.72 -13.67 5.75
CA ALA A 14 12.53 -14.70 6.36
C ALA A 14 12.97 -14.38 7.81
N PRO A 15 13.27 -13.13 8.19
CA PRO A 15 13.55 -12.77 9.58
C PRO A 15 12.35 -13.03 10.49
N ALA A 16 11.17 -12.50 10.16
CA ALA A 16 9.97 -12.65 10.97
C ALA A 16 9.42 -14.10 11.00
N LEU A 17 9.68 -14.89 9.94
CA LEU A 17 9.20 -16.27 9.83
C LEU A 17 10.21 -17.34 10.32
N PHE A 18 11.52 -17.11 10.19
CA PHE A 18 12.55 -18.11 10.51
C PHE A 18 13.39 -17.76 11.73
N TYR A 19 13.54 -16.48 12.06
CA TYR A 19 14.04 -16.08 13.37
C TYR A 19 12.78 -15.89 14.19
N GLY A 20 12.28 -17.00 14.73
CA GLY A 20 11.12 -16.97 15.61
C GLY A 20 11.28 -15.80 16.56
N VAL A 21 10.26 -14.94 16.63
CA VAL A 21 10.15 -13.98 17.72
C VAL A 21 10.46 -14.79 18.97
N PRO A 22 11.55 -14.49 19.68
CA PRO A 22 11.94 -15.28 20.85
C PRO A 22 10.68 -15.45 21.70
N ASP A 23 10.39 -16.70 22.09
CA ASP A 23 9.17 -17.02 22.82
C ASP A 23 9.02 -15.96 23.92
N PRO A 24 7.93 -15.17 23.93
CA PRO A 24 7.77 -14.08 24.88
C PRO A 24 8.00 -14.56 26.31
N ALA A 25 7.67 -15.83 26.61
CA ALA A 25 7.94 -16.46 27.89
C ALA A 25 9.44 -16.63 28.17
N LEU A 26 10.25 -17.02 27.17
CA LEU A 26 11.71 -17.14 27.29
C LEU A 26 12.41 -15.79 27.38
N GLU A 27 11.92 -14.77 26.67
CA GLU A 27 12.44 -13.40 26.80
C GLU A 27 12.10 -12.81 28.18
N ASP A 28 10.85 -12.95 28.61
CA ASP A 28 10.40 -12.49 29.93
C ASP A 28 11.08 -13.29 31.05
N GLU A 29 11.37 -14.57 30.85
CA GLU A 29 12.15 -15.39 31.77
C GLU A 29 13.64 -15.05 31.77
N ALA A 30 14.23 -14.72 30.62
CA ALA A 30 15.60 -14.22 30.54
C ALA A 30 15.75 -12.86 31.23
N ILE A 31 14.78 -11.95 31.05
CA ILE A 31 14.71 -10.67 31.75
C ILE A 31 14.48 -10.89 33.24
N ARG A 32 13.58 -11.80 33.64
CA ARG A 32 13.37 -12.20 35.04
C ARG A 32 14.64 -12.75 35.67
N GLN A 33 15.38 -13.59 34.96
CA GLN A 33 16.60 -14.21 35.48
C GLN A 33 17.74 -13.19 35.59
N GLN A 34 17.82 -12.25 34.64
CA GLN A 34 18.83 -11.19 34.67
C GLN A 34 18.51 -10.10 35.71
N ILE A 35 17.22 -9.85 35.99
CA ILE A 35 16.79 -8.73 36.86
C ILE A 35 15.60 -9.14 37.75
N PRO A 36 15.76 -10.14 38.63
CA PRO A 36 14.65 -10.71 39.41
C PRO A 36 14.00 -9.71 40.37
N GLN A 37 14.75 -8.70 40.79
CA GLN A 37 14.35 -7.67 41.74
C GLN A 37 13.39 -6.61 41.17
N LEU A 38 13.19 -6.59 39.85
CA LEU A 38 12.15 -5.76 39.23
C LEU A 38 10.76 -6.40 39.24
N TYR A 39 10.72 -7.72 39.33
CA TYR A 39 9.49 -8.48 39.20
C TYR A 39 8.65 -8.34 40.48
N GLY A 40 7.54 -7.60 40.38
CA GLY A 40 6.63 -7.30 41.50
C GLY A 40 6.58 -5.83 41.93
N THR A 41 7.41 -4.97 41.33
CA THR A 41 7.29 -3.51 41.53
C THR A 41 6.13 -2.95 40.71
N LYS A 42 5.33 -2.06 41.32
CA LYS A 42 4.21 -1.35 40.63
C LYS A 42 4.66 -0.60 39.36
N LEU A 43 5.94 -0.27 39.28
CA LEU A 43 6.52 0.46 38.17
C LEU A 43 6.43 -0.31 36.85
N LEU A 44 6.63 -1.64 36.88
CA LEU A 44 6.53 -2.50 35.70
C LEU A 44 5.08 -2.69 35.21
N THR A 45 4.11 -2.61 36.12
CA THR A 45 2.68 -2.74 35.78
C THR A 45 2.05 -1.41 35.36
N GLU A 46 2.55 -0.27 35.83
CA GLU A 46 2.03 1.06 35.46
C GLU A 46 2.71 1.64 34.21
N ILE A 47 4.00 1.33 33.97
CA ILE A 47 4.74 1.78 32.78
C ILE A 47 5.07 0.55 31.94
N GLY A 48 4.20 0.24 30.97
CA GLY A 48 4.45 -0.84 30.01
C GLY A 48 5.62 -0.48 29.11
N TRP A 49 6.82 -0.95 29.44
CA TRP A 49 8.00 -0.80 28.60
C TRP A 49 8.02 -1.90 27.54
N HIS A 50 8.24 -1.51 26.28
CA HIS A 50 8.48 -2.47 25.21
C HIS A 50 9.92 -2.35 24.74
N CYS A 51 10.77 -3.28 25.18
CA CYS A 51 12.19 -3.32 24.86
C CYS A 51 12.47 -4.40 23.82
N GLU A 52 13.02 -4.02 22.66
CA GLU A 52 13.39 -4.96 21.61
C GLU A 52 14.93 -5.11 21.58
N PRO A 53 15.47 -6.34 21.70
CA PRO A 53 16.89 -6.57 21.47
C PRO A 53 17.20 -6.42 19.99
N HIS A 54 18.36 -5.86 19.65
CA HIS A 54 18.85 -5.74 18.27
C HIS A 54 19.91 -6.82 17.95
N PRO A 55 19.52 -8.10 17.71
CA PRO A 55 20.51 -9.14 17.50
C PRO A 55 21.21 -8.95 16.14
N ALA A 56 22.51 -9.23 16.10
CA ALA A 56 23.34 -9.08 14.88
C ALA A 56 22.76 -9.75 13.61
N PRO A 57 22.07 -10.91 13.68
CA PRO A 57 21.33 -11.47 12.54
C PRO A 57 20.28 -10.51 11.98
N ALA A 58 19.43 -9.89 12.81
CA ALA A 58 18.37 -8.99 12.36
C ALA A 58 18.95 -7.80 11.56
N ARG A 59 20.07 -7.25 12.03
CA ARG A 59 20.82 -6.21 11.30
C ARG A 59 21.31 -6.68 9.94
N LYS A 60 21.90 -7.88 9.85
CA LYS A 60 22.33 -8.45 8.57
C LYS A 60 21.16 -8.62 7.60
N PHE A 61 19.98 -8.99 8.10
CA PHE A 61 18.78 -9.09 7.27
C PHE A 61 18.27 -7.73 6.81
N ALA A 62 18.28 -6.72 7.68
CA ALA A 62 17.93 -5.36 7.29
C ALA A 62 18.84 -4.86 6.15
N LEU A 63 20.14 -5.15 6.21
CA LEU A 63 21.07 -4.85 5.11
C LEU A 63 20.72 -5.61 3.83
N VAL A 64 20.47 -6.93 3.91
CA VAL A 64 20.07 -7.73 2.75
C VAL A 64 18.79 -7.16 2.14
N GLY A 65 17.79 -6.85 2.96
CA GLY A 65 16.54 -6.21 2.54
C GLY A 65 16.77 -4.86 1.88
N PHE A 66 17.63 -4.01 2.44
CA PHE A 66 18.00 -2.72 1.84
C PHE A 66 18.58 -2.90 0.43
N ILE A 67 19.59 -3.76 0.28
CA ILE A 67 20.24 -4.05 -1.02
C ILE A 67 19.20 -4.53 -2.02
N LEU A 68 18.34 -5.43 -1.58
CA LEU A 68 17.25 -6.01 -2.34
C LEU A 68 16.23 -4.95 -2.82
N ASN A 69 15.77 -4.05 -1.95
CA ASN A 69 14.89 -2.93 -2.32
C ASN A 69 15.55 -2.02 -3.37
N VAL A 70 16.83 -1.70 -3.19
CA VAL A 70 17.61 -0.87 -4.11
C VAL A 70 17.73 -1.55 -5.49
N MET A 71 18.02 -2.86 -5.52
CA MET A 71 18.05 -3.62 -6.78
C MET A 71 16.71 -3.58 -7.50
N PHE A 72 15.59 -3.74 -6.77
CA PHE A 72 14.25 -3.66 -7.36
C PHE A 72 13.93 -2.29 -7.95
N PHE A 73 14.31 -1.23 -7.24
CA PHE A 73 14.19 0.13 -7.74
C PHE A 73 14.93 0.32 -9.07
N PHE A 74 16.20 -0.11 -9.16
CA PHE A 74 16.97 -0.01 -10.40
C PHE A 74 16.39 -0.86 -11.55
N ILE A 75 15.95 -2.09 -11.26
CA ILE A 75 15.27 -2.93 -12.24
C ILE A 75 14.01 -2.23 -12.77
N GLY A 76 13.21 -1.64 -11.87
CA GLY A 76 12.04 -0.85 -12.23
C GLY A 76 12.37 0.33 -13.15
N LEU A 77 13.42 1.09 -12.84
CA LEU A 77 13.91 2.20 -13.66
C LEU A 77 14.36 1.75 -15.06
N ILE A 78 15.04 0.61 -15.17
CA ILE A 78 15.45 0.05 -16.46
C ILE A 78 14.22 -0.29 -17.30
N PHE A 79 13.24 -1.01 -16.73
CA PHE A 79 12.00 -1.34 -17.44
C PHE A 79 11.21 -0.10 -17.84
N TYR A 80 11.13 0.90 -16.96
CA TYR A 80 10.51 2.17 -17.25
C TYR A 80 11.18 2.89 -18.42
N SER A 81 12.52 2.92 -18.44
CA SER A 81 13.30 3.52 -19.52
C SER A 81 13.05 2.82 -20.87
N VAL A 82 12.95 1.49 -20.86
CA VAL A 82 12.60 0.71 -22.06
C VAL A 82 11.18 1.04 -22.54
N LEU A 83 10.21 1.14 -21.61
CA LEU A 83 8.84 1.54 -21.93
C LEU A 83 8.76 2.97 -22.45
N PHE A 84 9.45 3.91 -21.82
CA PHE A 84 9.56 5.31 -22.25
C PHE A 84 10.06 5.39 -23.69
N LYS A 85 11.20 4.72 -23.98
CA LYS A 85 11.77 4.67 -25.34
C LYS A 85 10.77 4.08 -26.34
N ARG A 86 10.09 2.97 -25.99
CA ARG A 86 9.14 2.33 -26.90
C ARG A 86 7.88 3.16 -27.14
N VAL A 87 7.34 3.84 -26.14
CA VAL A 87 6.06 4.57 -26.27
C VAL A 87 6.25 5.97 -26.86
N LEU A 88 7.31 6.69 -26.46
CA LEU A 88 7.51 8.08 -26.86
C LEU A 88 8.38 8.24 -28.11
N VAL A 89 9.42 7.42 -28.27
CA VAL A 89 10.37 7.57 -29.37
C VAL A 89 9.90 6.84 -30.62
N SER A 90 9.27 5.68 -30.47
CA SER A 90 8.80 4.90 -31.62
C SER A 90 7.48 5.48 -32.14
N LYS A 91 7.55 6.45 -33.06
CA LYS A 91 6.37 6.98 -33.76
C LYS A 91 5.87 5.93 -34.76
N PRO A 92 4.65 5.41 -34.61
CA PRO A 92 4.14 4.46 -35.59
C PRO A 92 3.75 5.19 -36.88
N ALA A 93 4.17 4.67 -38.03
CA ALA A 93 3.76 5.17 -39.33
C ALA A 93 2.32 4.70 -39.63
N GLY A 94 1.34 5.62 -39.58
CA GLY A 94 -0.04 5.37 -40.04
C GLY A 94 -1.16 5.95 -39.16
N VAL A 95 -2.31 6.23 -39.78
CA VAL A 95 -3.47 6.88 -39.13
C VAL A 95 -4.15 5.98 -38.09
N ALA A 96 -4.32 4.69 -38.38
CA ALA A 96 -4.86 3.70 -37.42
C ALA A 96 -3.98 3.57 -36.17
N ALA A 97 -2.69 3.88 -36.28
CA ALA A 97 -1.78 3.88 -35.15
C ALA A 97 -1.96 5.10 -34.22
N ARG A 98 -2.57 6.19 -34.70
CA ARG A 98 -2.74 7.43 -33.91
C ARG A 98 -3.69 7.26 -32.72
N ASN A 99 -4.80 6.54 -32.91
CA ASN A 99 -5.76 6.25 -31.82
C ASN A 99 -5.13 5.31 -30.78
N THR A 100 -4.45 4.27 -31.23
CA THR A 100 -3.71 3.35 -30.36
C THR A 100 -2.58 4.06 -29.61
N GLN A 101 -1.86 4.95 -30.28
CA GLN A 101 -0.79 5.75 -29.68
C GLN A 101 -1.34 6.68 -28.61
N ARG A 102 -2.50 7.32 -28.82
CA ARG A 102 -3.14 8.16 -27.80
C ARG A 102 -3.48 7.35 -26.55
N MET A 103 -3.98 6.12 -26.72
CA MET A 103 -4.27 5.22 -25.61
C MET A 103 -2.97 4.80 -24.90
N HIS A 104 -1.94 4.40 -25.63
CA HIS A 104 -0.64 4.04 -25.06
C HIS A 104 0.00 5.22 -24.31
N LEU A 105 -0.10 6.44 -24.81
CA LEU A 105 0.43 7.63 -24.13
C LEU A 105 -0.33 7.94 -22.84
N MET A 106 -1.65 7.80 -22.85
CA MET A 106 -2.46 7.94 -21.63
C MET A 106 -2.06 6.89 -20.58
N LEU A 107 -1.91 5.64 -21.02
CA LEU A 107 -1.49 4.52 -20.19
C LEU A 107 -0.09 4.77 -19.62
N PHE A 108 0.84 5.22 -20.46
CA PHE A 108 2.20 5.51 -20.08
C PHE A 108 2.28 6.60 -19.01
N ARG A 109 1.46 7.66 -19.14
CA ARG A 109 1.37 8.72 -18.12
C ARG A 109 0.85 8.18 -16.78
N ALA A 110 -0.20 7.36 -16.82
CA ALA A 110 -0.75 6.74 -15.61
C ALA A 110 0.28 5.83 -14.93
N VAL A 111 0.92 4.93 -15.70
CA VAL A 111 1.98 4.05 -15.19
C VAL A 111 3.18 4.85 -14.68
N SER A 112 3.55 5.96 -15.34
CA SER A 112 4.64 6.82 -14.87
C SER A 112 4.32 7.45 -13.52
N ALA A 113 3.09 7.93 -13.34
CA ALA A 113 2.64 8.52 -12.08
C ALA A 113 2.63 7.48 -10.95
N GLN A 114 2.04 6.30 -11.20
CA GLN A 114 2.01 5.20 -10.22
C GLN A 114 3.42 4.70 -9.87
N LEU A 115 4.30 4.55 -10.87
CA LEU A 115 5.68 4.13 -10.62
C LEU A 115 6.45 5.17 -9.81
N PHE A 116 6.23 6.46 -10.08
CA PHE A 116 6.82 7.54 -9.29
C PHE A 116 6.34 7.48 -7.83
N ILE A 117 5.03 7.37 -7.60
CA ILE A 117 4.44 7.28 -6.26
C ILE A 117 4.96 6.05 -5.52
N ALA A 118 4.92 4.86 -6.14
CA ALA A 118 5.46 3.64 -5.56
C ALA A 118 6.97 3.76 -5.27
N SER A 119 7.73 4.48 -6.09
CA SER A 119 9.16 4.70 -5.83
C SER A 119 9.40 5.64 -4.67
N SER A 120 8.74 6.81 -4.65
CA SER A 120 8.99 7.88 -3.68
C SER A 120 8.32 7.64 -2.34
N MET A 121 7.18 6.94 -2.31
CA MET A 121 6.35 6.78 -1.12
C MET A 121 6.34 5.35 -0.58
N LEU A 122 6.77 4.34 -1.34
CA LEU A 122 6.84 2.95 -0.87
C LEU A 122 8.28 2.42 -0.83
N LEU A 123 8.97 2.36 -1.98
CA LEU A 123 10.30 1.73 -2.06
C LEU A 123 11.40 2.51 -1.33
N LEU A 124 11.52 3.82 -1.59
CA LEU A 124 12.55 4.64 -0.93
C LEU A 124 12.34 4.73 0.59
N PRO A 125 11.13 4.99 1.11
CA PRO A 125 10.87 4.91 2.54
C PRO A 125 11.18 3.54 3.15
N SER A 126 10.79 2.44 2.48
CA SER A 126 11.10 1.09 2.96
C SER A 126 12.60 0.82 3.01
N ALA A 127 13.35 1.23 1.98
CA ALA A 127 14.80 1.13 1.97
C ALA A 127 15.43 1.97 3.09
N THR A 128 14.89 3.16 3.35
CA THR A 128 15.38 4.06 4.40
C THR A 128 15.17 3.47 5.79
N ILE A 129 14.01 2.87 6.08
CA ILE A 129 13.74 2.15 7.34
C ILE A 129 14.76 1.02 7.54
N LEU A 130 14.99 0.20 6.51
CA LEU A 130 15.92 -0.92 6.57
C LEU A 130 17.37 -0.46 6.77
N LEU A 131 17.76 0.64 6.13
CA LEU A 131 19.09 1.23 6.30
C LEU A 131 19.26 1.80 7.71
N ALA A 132 18.29 2.58 8.20
CA ALA A 132 18.30 3.16 9.54
C ALA A 132 18.41 2.08 10.61
N TYR A 133 17.66 0.97 10.45
CA TYR A 133 17.74 -0.19 11.33
C TYR A 133 19.10 -0.89 11.27
N TYR A 134 19.68 -1.06 10.06
CA TYR A 134 21.00 -1.70 9.91
C TYR A 134 22.13 -0.89 10.57
N THR A 135 22.12 0.43 10.35
CA THR A 135 23.16 1.34 10.83
C THR A 135 22.99 1.75 12.27
N GLU A 136 21.88 1.35 12.93
CA GLU A 136 21.52 1.84 14.27
C GLU A 136 21.55 3.38 14.30
N TRP A 137 20.93 4.00 13.29
CA TRP A 137 20.91 5.46 13.22
C TRP A 137 20.20 5.99 14.48
N GLU A 138 20.88 6.85 15.22
CA GLU A 138 20.37 7.57 16.40
C GLU A 138 18.97 8.17 16.16
N GLU A 139 18.78 8.99 15.12
CA GLU A 139 17.46 9.52 14.72
C GLU A 139 16.61 8.52 13.88
N GLY A 140 17.03 7.26 13.81
CA GLY A 140 16.47 6.24 12.93
C GLY A 140 15.00 5.95 13.21
N THR A 141 14.55 6.09 14.46
CA THR A 141 13.15 5.90 14.83
C THR A 141 12.27 7.00 14.24
N THR A 142 12.64 8.27 14.39
CA THR A 142 11.92 9.42 13.81
C THR A 142 11.90 9.35 12.28
N LEU A 143 13.02 8.98 11.67
CA LEU A 143 13.11 8.75 10.23
C LEU A 143 12.19 7.61 9.78
N SER A 144 12.22 6.48 10.49
CA SER A 144 11.40 5.31 10.18
C SER A 144 9.91 5.59 10.31
N SER A 145 9.53 6.36 11.33
CA SER A 145 8.18 6.87 11.55
C SER A 145 7.68 7.70 10.36
N GLY A 146 8.46 8.68 9.91
CA GLY A 146 8.15 9.46 8.71
C GLY A 146 8.06 8.59 7.45
N CYS A 147 8.92 7.58 7.32
CA CYS A 147 8.87 6.62 6.23
C CYS A 147 7.62 5.73 6.25
N ILE A 148 7.19 5.23 7.42
CA ILE A 148 5.95 4.46 7.58
C ILE A 148 4.75 5.32 7.17
N PHE A 149 4.74 6.60 7.57
CA PHE A 149 3.69 7.53 7.16
C PHE A 149 3.62 7.67 5.63
N LEU A 150 4.76 7.83 4.94
CA LEU A 150 4.81 7.86 3.47
C LEU A 150 4.31 6.54 2.86
N ILE A 151 4.72 5.40 3.44
CA ILE A 151 4.26 4.06 3.04
C ILE A 151 2.75 3.91 3.26
N GLN A 152 2.12 4.59 4.20
CA GLN A 152 0.66 4.51 4.31
C GLN A 152 -0.03 5.43 3.31
N LEU A 153 0.51 6.64 3.10
CA LEU A 153 -0.05 7.62 2.17
C LEU A 153 0.01 7.19 0.69
N HIS A 154 0.95 6.32 0.30
CA HIS A 154 1.11 5.96 -1.11
C HIS A 154 -0.20 5.44 -1.74
N GLY A 155 -1.03 4.69 -0.99
CA GLY A 155 -2.30 4.16 -1.48
C GLY A 155 -3.29 5.27 -1.88
N CYS A 156 -3.36 6.33 -1.07
CA CYS A 156 -4.16 7.52 -1.37
C CYS A 156 -3.64 8.22 -2.64
N PHE A 157 -2.32 8.37 -2.77
CA PHE A 157 -1.72 8.99 -3.95
C PHE A 157 -1.91 8.15 -5.21
N ASP A 158 -1.82 6.81 -5.11
CA ASP A 158 -2.07 5.90 -6.22
C ASP A 158 -3.52 5.97 -6.69
N PHE A 159 -4.47 6.07 -5.76
CA PHE A 159 -5.87 6.31 -6.07
C PHE A 159 -6.08 7.64 -6.80
N ILE A 160 -5.50 8.73 -6.28
CA ILE A 160 -5.56 10.06 -6.92
C ILE A 160 -4.94 10.02 -8.32
N ALA A 161 -3.80 9.34 -8.50
CA ALA A 161 -3.14 9.18 -9.78
C ALA A 161 -4.03 8.41 -10.77
N MET A 162 -4.68 7.33 -10.34
CA MET A 162 -5.63 6.60 -11.18
C MET A 162 -6.78 7.50 -11.66
N ILE A 163 -7.39 8.28 -10.75
CA ILE A 163 -8.47 9.22 -11.10
C ILE A 163 -7.98 10.31 -12.06
N CYS A 164 -6.80 10.88 -11.81
CA CYS A 164 -6.30 12.01 -12.59
C CYS A 164 -5.87 11.61 -14.00
N PHE A 165 -5.14 10.48 -14.13
CA PHE A 165 -4.48 10.09 -15.37
C PHE A 165 -5.28 9.11 -16.22
N ILE A 166 -6.11 8.25 -15.62
CA ILE A 166 -6.89 7.26 -16.38
C ILE A 166 -8.23 7.88 -16.78
N THR A 167 -8.24 8.53 -17.94
CA THR A 167 -9.40 9.31 -18.44
C THR A 167 -10.74 8.54 -18.43
N PRO A 168 -10.81 7.23 -18.75
CA PRO A 168 -12.03 6.46 -18.57
C PRO A 168 -12.59 6.49 -17.14
N TYR A 169 -11.73 6.35 -16.12
CA TYR A 169 -12.14 6.46 -14.71
C TYR A 169 -12.63 7.87 -14.42
N ARG A 170 -11.86 8.90 -14.79
CA ARG A 170 -12.27 10.31 -14.59
C ARG A 170 -13.62 10.62 -15.20
N ARG A 171 -13.82 10.27 -16.47
CA ARG A 171 -15.07 10.51 -17.19
C ARG A 171 -16.22 9.72 -16.59
N LYS A 172 -15.97 8.54 -16.05
CA LYS A 172 -17.01 7.72 -15.42
C LYS A 172 -17.36 8.20 -14.02
N LEU A 173 -16.38 8.57 -13.19
CA LEU A 173 -16.64 9.32 -11.96
C LEU A 173 -17.47 10.56 -12.26
N GLN A 174 -17.05 11.37 -13.24
CA GLN A 174 -17.82 12.54 -13.67
C GLN A 174 -19.21 12.18 -14.20
N GLN A 175 -19.43 11.05 -14.85
CA GLN A 175 -20.78 10.64 -15.26
C GLN A 175 -21.63 10.16 -14.08
N ILE A 176 -21.04 9.42 -13.15
CA ILE A 176 -21.67 8.92 -11.93
C ILE A 176 -22.11 10.09 -11.06
N PHE A 177 -21.27 11.13 -10.96
CA PHE A 177 -21.51 12.31 -10.13
C PHE A 177 -22.22 13.46 -10.87
N MET A 178 -22.00 13.70 -12.17
CA MET A 178 -22.60 14.85 -12.88
C MET A 178 -23.84 14.53 -13.72
N LYS A 179 -24.09 13.27 -14.07
CA LYS A 179 -25.18 12.88 -14.98
C LYS A 179 -26.15 11.86 -14.40
N SER A 180 -26.04 11.60 -13.10
CA SER A 180 -27.11 10.86 -12.45
C SER A 180 -28.35 11.77 -12.42
N PRO A 181 -29.51 11.38 -12.99
CA PRO A 181 -30.75 11.94 -12.47
C PRO A 181 -30.75 11.72 -10.96
N LYS A 182 -31.26 12.66 -10.16
CA LYS A 182 -31.30 12.57 -8.68
C LYS A 182 -31.97 11.26 -8.26
N VAL A 183 -31.20 10.17 -8.16
CA VAL A 183 -31.72 8.84 -7.79
C VAL A 183 -31.97 8.80 -6.28
N PHE A 184 -31.26 9.64 -5.53
CA PHE A 184 -31.48 9.88 -4.11
C PHE A 184 -31.74 11.37 -3.86
N PRO A 185 -32.94 11.78 -3.45
CA PRO A 185 -33.15 13.14 -2.97
C PRO A 185 -32.43 13.34 -1.62
N GLY A 186 -31.58 14.36 -1.52
CA GLY A 186 -30.93 14.74 -0.26
C GLY A 186 -29.61 15.50 -0.43
N VAL A 187 -29.26 16.30 0.57
CA VAL A 187 -28.06 17.17 0.60
C VAL A 187 -26.76 16.36 0.41
N LEU A 188 -26.70 15.12 0.91
CA LEU A 188 -25.55 14.22 0.73
C LEU A 188 -25.39 13.77 -0.73
N SER A 189 -26.49 13.58 -1.46
CA SER A 189 -26.46 13.26 -2.90
C SER A 189 -25.98 14.48 -3.69
N ASP A 190 -26.50 15.67 -3.39
CA ASP A 190 -26.09 16.91 -4.06
C ASP A 190 -24.59 17.22 -3.78
N LEU A 191 -24.08 16.92 -2.57
CA LEU A 191 -22.66 17.05 -2.23
C LEU A 191 -21.79 16.04 -2.99
N ALA A 192 -22.23 14.78 -3.10
CA ALA A 192 -21.54 13.77 -3.90
C ALA A 192 -21.53 14.17 -5.40
N GLU A 193 -22.61 14.77 -5.90
CA GLU A 193 -22.77 15.15 -7.31
C GLU A 193 -21.94 16.40 -7.72
N SER A 194 -21.47 17.19 -6.75
CA SER A 194 -20.44 18.24 -6.92
C SER A 194 -19.07 17.63 -7.30
N SER A 195 -18.95 17.15 -8.54
CA SER A 195 -17.92 16.17 -8.99
C SER A 195 -16.45 16.52 -8.74
N LYS A 196 -16.10 17.80 -8.55
CA LYS A 196 -14.74 18.20 -8.16
C LYS A 196 -14.61 18.33 -6.65
N GLY A 197 -15.61 18.93 -6.00
CA GLY A 197 -15.64 19.10 -4.56
C GLY A 197 -15.71 17.76 -3.83
N ALA A 198 -16.54 16.83 -4.30
CA ALA A 198 -16.67 15.49 -3.72
C ALA A 198 -15.38 14.67 -3.81
N ILE A 199 -14.70 14.68 -4.95
CA ILE A 199 -13.41 13.97 -5.11
C ILE A 199 -12.35 14.58 -4.20
N ILE A 200 -12.26 15.92 -4.18
CA ILE A 200 -11.31 16.62 -3.30
C ILE A 200 -11.65 16.35 -1.83
N PHE A 201 -12.94 16.36 -1.46
CA PHE A 201 -13.39 16.09 -0.11
C PHE A 201 -13.09 14.66 0.31
N VAL A 202 -13.36 13.65 -0.53
CA VAL A 202 -13.03 12.25 -0.23
C VAL A 202 -11.52 12.08 -0.10
N ALA A 203 -10.73 12.65 -1.01
CA ALA A 203 -9.27 12.59 -0.92
C ALA A 203 -8.74 13.29 0.33
N LEU A 204 -9.26 14.47 0.67
CA LEU A 204 -8.88 15.20 1.90
C LEU A 204 -9.32 14.44 3.14
N PHE A 205 -10.53 13.88 3.15
CA PHE A 205 -11.05 13.09 4.27
C PHE A 205 -10.20 11.85 4.50
N GLU A 206 -9.80 11.16 3.43
CA GLU A 206 -8.92 10.00 3.50
C GLU A 206 -7.54 10.39 4.05
N VAL A 207 -6.92 11.45 3.49
CA VAL A 207 -5.62 11.96 3.98
C VAL A 207 -5.70 12.39 5.44
N VAL A 208 -6.74 13.14 5.84
CA VAL A 208 -6.94 13.58 7.22
C VAL A 208 -7.17 12.38 8.13
N SER A 209 -7.96 11.40 7.71
CA SER A 209 -8.20 10.18 8.49
C SER A 209 -6.93 9.38 8.70
N PHE A 210 -6.08 9.27 7.67
CA PHE A 210 -4.75 8.64 7.81
C PHE A 210 -3.83 9.45 8.73
N VAL A 211 -3.78 10.77 8.59
CA VAL A 211 -3.00 11.64 9.49
C VAL A 211 -3.47 11.48 10.93
N LEU A 212 -4.78 11.46 11.18
CA LEU A 212 -5.34 11.28 12.52
C LEU A 212 -5.11 9.87 13.06
N ALA A 213 -5.23 8.84 12.23
CA ALA A 213 -5.05 7.44 12.64
C ALA A 213 -3.58 7.10 12.91
N ILE A 214 -2.65 7.68 12.16
CA ILE A 214 -1.22 7.49 12.33
C ILE A 214 -0.68 8.38 13.46
N ASN A 215 -1.32 9.52 13.71
CA ASN A 215 -0.90 10.55 14.65
C ASN A 215 0.61 10.87 14.52
N PRO A 216 1.02 11.55 13.43
CA PRO A 216 2.42 11.88 13.18
C PRO A 216 3.05 12.66 14.34
N VAL A 217 2.26 13.40 15.13
CA VAL A 217 2.78 14.19 16.27
C VAL A 217 3.36 13.31 17.38
N GLU A 218 2.74 12.16 17.70
CA GLU A 218 3.32 11.17 18.63
C GLU A 218 4.51 10.40 18.01
N LEU A 219 4.51 10.24 16.67
CA LEU A 219 5.62 9.67 15.91
C LEU A 219 6.82 10.62 15.79
N PHE A 220 6.61 11.93 15.93
CA PHE A 220 7.65 12.97 15.91
C PHE A 220 8.06 13.43 17.31
N ASN A 221 7.27 13.14 18.35
CA ASN A 221 7.63 13.32 19.77
C ASN A 221 8.25 12.05 20.37
N ILE A 222 8.95 11.25 19.55
CA ILE A 222 9.74 10.15 20.08
C ILE A 222 10.93 10.80 20.81
N PRO A 223 11.10 10.57 22.12
CA PRO A 223 12.22 11.14 22.85
C PRO A 223 13.53 10.72 22.21
N ASP A 224 14.55 11.56 22.37
CA ASP A 224 15.91 11.20 21.96
C ASP A 224 16.28 9.83 22.58
N PRO A 225 16.76 8.84 21.80
CA PRO A 225 17.09 7.53 22.35
C PRO A 225 18.07 7.57 23.53
N GLU A 226 19.01 8.53 23.55
CA GLU A 226 19.86 8.73 24.71
C GLU A 226 19.08 9.22 25.93
N GLN A 227 18.11 10.12 25.74
CA GLN A 227 17.25 10.61 26.81
C GLN A 227 16.31 9.52 27.34
N ASP A 228 15.71 8.71 26.48
CA ASP A 228 14.87 7.57 26.88
C ASP A 228 15.70 6.48 27.57
N ARG A 229 16.91 6.21 27.08
CA ARG A 229 17.88 5.31 27.72
C ARG A 229 18.29 5.83 29.09
N GLN A 230 18.62 7.12 29.20
CA GLN A 230 18.97 7.73 30.48
C GLN A 230 17.80 7.68 31.46
N TYR A 231 16.61 8.06 31.03
CA TYR A 231 15.40 7.98 31.85
C TYR A 231 15.12 6.53 32.30
N PHE A 232 15.26 5.56 31.39
CA PHE A 232 15.12 4.14 31.71
C PHE A 232 16.18 3.66 32.72
N ILE A 233 17.45 4.04 32.54
CA ILE A 233 18.54 3.72 33.48
C ILE A 233 18.33 4.45 34.81
N GLU A 234 17.77 5.66 34.84
CA GLU A 234 17.43 6.38 36.07
C GLU A 234 16.33 5.65 36.84
N GLN A 235 15.34 5.11 36.14
CA GLN A 235 14.31 4.27 36.77
C GLN A 235 14.87 2.92 37.22
N LEU A 236 15.85 2.37 36.48
CA LEU A 236 16.41 1.04 36.65
C LEU A 236 17.95 1.09 36.71
N PRO A 237 18.55 1.68 37.77
CA PRO A 237 19.99 1.95 37.83
C PRO A 237 20.84 0.68 37.77
N GLU A 238 20.28 -0.47 38.16
CA GLU A 238 20.90 -1.79 38.09
C GLU A 238 21.22 -2.24 36.66
N LEU A 239 20.50 -1.72 35.67
CA LEU A 239 20.72 -2.03 34.25
C LEU A 239 21.87 -1.25 33.63
N ARG A 240 22.44 -0.25 34.34
CA ARG A 240 23.50 0.63 33.82
C ARG A 240 24.73 -0.16 33.31
N GLU A 241 25.06 -1.28 33.93
CA GLU A 241 26.23 -2.11 33.54
C GLU A 241 25.92 -3.10 32.41
N LEU A 242 24.65 -3.52 32.27
CA LEU A 242 24.20 -4.51 31.28
C LEU A 242 23.82 -3.88 29.94
N GLU A 243 23.31 -2.66 29.98
CA GLU A 243 22.78 -1.96 28.81
C GLU A 243 23.77 -1.84 27.63
N PRO A 244 25.08 -1.52 27.80
CA PRO A 244 25.99 -1.42 26.66
C PRO A 244 26.27 -2.75 25.95
N VAL A 245 25.97 -3.89 26.59
CA VAL A 245 26.15 -5.23 26.02
C VAL A 245 24.88 -5.70 25.29
N LEU A 246 23.71 -5.32 25.80
CA LEU A 246 22.44 -5.87 25.33
C LEU A 246 21.73 -5.01 24.28
N GLY A 247 21.95 -3.70 24.25
CA GLY A 247 21.48 -2.81 23.18
C GLY A 247 19.96 -2.92 22.95
N TYR A 248 19.17 -2.35 23.86
CA TYR A 248 17.71 -2.39 23.80
C TYR A 248 17.16 -1.07 23.27
N ALA A 249 16.16 -1.14 22.38
CA ALA A 249 15.28 -0.01 22.12
C ALA A 249 14.02 -0.17 22.99
N CYS A 250 13.93 0.58 24.08
CA CYS A 250 12.77 0.57 24.97
C CYS A 250 11.86 1.76 24.66
N LYS A 251 10.60 1.48 24.33
CA LYS A 251 9.56 2.53 24.20
C LYS A 251 8.59 2.45 25.36
N ALA A 252 8.37 3.58 26.04
CA ALA A 252 7.33 3.70 27.05
C ALA A 252 5.95 3.70 26.39
N THR A 253 5.09 2.75 26.77
CA THR A 253 3.70 2.75 26.34
C THR A 253 2.92 3.69 27.25
N THR A 254 2.73 4.93 26.81
CA THR A 254 1.90 5.91 27.55
C THR A 254 0.41 5.63 27.33
N ALA A 255 -0.44 6.00 28.29
CA ALA A 255 -1.90 5.91 28.13
C ALA A 255 -2.41 6.69 26.89
N ALA A 256 -1.71 7.77 26.52
CA ALA A 256 -1.98 8.51 25.29
C ALA A 256 -1.72 7.65 24.05
N ASN A 257 -0.56 6.99 23.96
CA ASN A 257 -0.23 6.08 22.85
C ASN A 257 -1.22 4.92 22.74
N GLN A 258 -1.64 4.37 23.87
CA GLN A 258 -2.66 3.32 23.90
C GLN A 258 -4.00 3.81 23.35
N ALA A 259 -4.47 4.96 23.83
CA ALA A 259 -5.71 5.57 23.36
C ALA A 259 -5.65 5.87 21.86
N TRP A 260 -4.53 6.41 21.37
CA TRP A 260 -4.33 6.70 19.94
C TRP A 260 -4.32 5.45 19.07
N GLY A 261 -3.68 4.37 19.50
CA GLY A 261 -3.72 3.11 18.76
C GLY A 261 -5.13 2.54 18.62
N VAL A 262 -5.95 2.63 19.68
CA VAL A 262 -7.37 2.23 19.65
C VAL A 262 -8.21 3.16 18.77
N ILE A 263 -8.00 4.47 18.86
CA ILE A 263 -8.68 5.46 18.00
C ILE A 263 -8.33 5.21 16.53
N GLY A 264 -7.03 5.03 16.22
CA GLY A 264 -6.54 4.73 14.87
C GLY A 264 -7.17 3.46 14.31
N PHE A 265 -7.22 2.39 15.10
CA PHE A 265 -7.94 1.17 14.73
C PHE A 265 -9.42 1.44 14.41
N GLY A 266 -10.11 2.20 15.27
CA GLY A 266 -11.52 2.57 15.07
C GLY A 266 -11.73 3.36 13.77
N VAL A 267 -10.88 4.35 13.49
CA VAL A 267 -10.92 5.13 12.24
C VAL A 267 -10.72 4.24 11.03
N MET A 268 -9.74 3.33 11.05
CA MET A 268 -9.51 2.39 9.95
C MET A 268 -10.70 1.45 9.71
N MET A 269 -11.37 0.98 10.77
CA MET A 269 -12.58 0.16 10.64
C MET A 269 -13.74 0.96 10.03
N VAL A 270 -13.91 2.23 10.41
CA VAL A 270 -14.93 3.11 9.81
C VAL A 270 -14.65 3.33 8.32
N LEU A 271 -13.40 3.60 7.93
CA LEU A 271 -12.99 3.73 6.52
C LEU A 271 -13.25 2.45 5.73
N PHE A 272 -12.94 1.28 6.32
CA PHE A 272 -13.23 -0.01 5.71
C PHE A 272 -14.73 -0.19 5.46
N LEU A 273 -15.58 0.04 6.46
CA LEU A 273 -17.04 -0.07 6.33
C LEU A 273 -17.57 0.90 5.27
N TYR A 274 -17.07 2.14 5.25
CA TYR A 274 -17.41 3.13 4.24
C TYR A 274 -17.07 2.62 2.83
N GLY A 275 -15.86 2.08 2.63
CA GLY A 275 -15.43 1.49 1.36
C GLY A 275 -16.34 0.35 0.90
N VAL A 276 -16.71 -0.57 1.81
CA VAL A 276 -17.62 -1.69 1.50
C VAL A 276 -19.00 -1.18 1.07
N VAL A 277 -19.57 -0.20 1.78
CA VAL A 277 -20.87 0.40 1.43
C VAL A 277 -20.81 1.07 0.07
N MET A 278 -19.77 1.85 -0.21
CA MET A 278 -19.58 2.50 -1.50
C MET A 278 -19.42 1.49 -2.64
N GLU A 279 -18.63 0.43 -2.45
CA GLU A 279 -18.46 -0.63 -3.43
C GLU A 279 -19.79 -1.36 -3.69
N PHE A 280 -20.60 -1.61 -2.66
CA PHE A 280 -21.93 -2.19 -2.81
C PHE A 280 -22.88 -1.29 -3.60
N ILE A 281 -22.87 0.02 -3.36
CA ILE A 281 -23.68 0.99 -4.11
C ILE A 281 -23.26 0.99 -5.60
N ILE A 282 -21.95 0.99 -5.87
CA ILE A 282 -21.43 0.94 -7.24
C ILE A 282 -21.78 -0.39 -7.90
N TYR A 283 -21.65 -1.52 -7.19
CA TYR A 283 -22.04 -2.85 -7.66
C TYR A 283 -23.51 -2.87 -8.08
N PHE A 284 -24.40 -2.40 -7.20
CA PHE A 284 -25.83 -2.36 -7.47
C PHE A 284 -26.13 -1.52 -8.72
N ARG A 285 -25.49 -0.35 -8.83
CA ARG A 285 -25.68 0.56 -9.95
C ARG A 285 -25.16 -0.01 -11.28
N VAL A 286 -23.98 -0.64 -11.28
CA VAL A 286 -23.35 -1.19 -12.49
C VAL A 286 -24.04 -2.48 -12.93
N THR A 287 -24.41 -3.35 -12.00
CA THR A 287 -24.92 -4.68 -12.31
C THR A 287 -26.44 -4.71 -12.52
N TYR A 288 -27.21 -3.90 -11.77
CA TYR A 288 -28.68 -3.96 -11.82
C TYR A 288 -29.30 -2.75 -12.51
N TYR A 289 -28.87 -1.52 -12.21
CA TYR A 289 -29.53 -0.30 -12.69
C TYR A 289 -29.15 0.07 -14.13
N LEU A 290 -27.85 0.13 -14.44
CA LEU A 290 -27.33 0.55 -15.75
C LEU A 290 -27.82 -0.30 -16.94
N PRO A 291 -27.90 -1.65 -16.83
CA PRO A 291 -28.42 -2.49 -17.91
C PRO A 291 -29.90 -2.25 -18.23
N ARG A 292 -30.69 -1.73 -17.28
CA ARG A 292 -32.12 -1.46 -17.49
C ARG A 292 -32.38 -0.16 -18.25
N ILE A 293 -31.48 0.82 -18.14
CA ILE A 293 -31.69 2.17 -18.68
C ILE A 293 -30.97 2.40 -20.00
N THR A 294 -29.87 1.67 -20.22
CA THR A 294 -29.03 1.87 -21.40
C THR A 294 -28.98 0.61 -22.25
N SER A 295 -29.30 0.71 -23.54
CA SER A 295 -29.23 -0.40 -24.50
C SER A 295 -27.82 -0.62 -25.08
N MET A 296 -26.85 0.26 -24.74
CA MET A 296 -25.49 0.19 -25.28
C MET A 296 -24.66 -0.92 -24.62
N THR A 297 -24.75 -2.13 -25.18
CA THR A 297 -24.10 -3.36 -24.68
C THR A 297 -22.58 -3.23 -24.51
N ASN A 298 -21.91 -2.49 -25.42
CA ASN A 298 -20.45 -2.31 -25.37
C ASN A 298 -19.99 -1.45 -24.19
N SER A 299 -20.74 -0.39 -23.88
CA SER A 299 -20.44 0.50 -22.75
C SER A 299 -20.64 -0.23 -21.41
N ILE A 300 -21.70 -1.01 -21.30
CA ILE A 300 -21.99 -1.84 -20.11
C ILE A 300 -20.89 -2.89 -19.91
N ARG A 301 -20.44 -3.55 -20.98
CA ARG A 301 -19.35 -4.54 -20.90
C ARG A 301 -18.06 -3.92 -20.38
N MET A 302 -17.72 -2.72 -20.85
CA MET A 302 -16.55 -1.99 -20.37
C MET A 302 -16.70 -1.59 -18.89
N GLN A 303 -17.88 -1.12 -18.47
CA GLN A 303 -18.16 -0.77 -17.09
C GLN A 303 -18.08 -1.98 -16.16
N ARG A 304 -18.62 -3.13 -16.57
CA ARG A 304 -18.54 -4.37 -15.79
C ARG A 304 -17.10 -4.85 -15.64
N MET A 305 -16.30 -4.78 -16.71
CA MET A 305 -14.87 -5.11 -16.63
C MET A 305 -14.11 -4.18 -15.68
N LEU A 306 -14.39 -2.87 -15.77
CA LEU A 306 -13.80 -1.87 -14.89
C LEU A 306 -14.17 -2.11 -13.43
N PHE A 307 -15.45 -2.37 -13.18
CA PHE A 307 -15.98 -2.66 -11.86
C PHE A 307 -15.34 -3.91 -11.29
N THR A 308 -15.27 -5.02 -12.03
CA THR A 308 -14.58 -6.23 -11.57
C THR A 308 -13.12 -5.99 -11.21
N ALA A 309 -12.41 -5.15 -11.98
CA ALA A 309 -11.04 -4.77 -11.63
C ALA A 309 -11.01 -3.96 -10.32
N LEU A 310 -11.87 -2.96 -10.17
CA LEU A 310 -12.00 -2.16 -8.94
C LEU A 310 -12.34 -3.02 -7.72
N THR A 311 -13.30 -3.94 -7.84
CA THR A 311 -13.65 -4.87 -6.75
C THR A 311 -12.46 -5.73 -6.35
N ALA A 312 -11.71 -6.25 -7.32
CA ALA A 312 -10.51 -7.04 -7.04
C ALA A 312 -9.44 -6.19 -6.31
N GLN A 313 -9.20 -4.96 -6.76
CA GLN A 313 -8.26 -4.03 -6.11
C GLN A 313 -8.72 -3.65 -4.71
N PHE A 314 -10.01 -3.43 -4.51
CA PHE A 314 -10.60 -3.15 -3.21
C PHE A 314 -10.39 -4.33 -2.25
N ILE A 315 -10.69 -5.56 -2.67
CA ILE A 315 -10.47 -6.77 -1.87
C ILE A 315 -8.99 -6.91 -1.49
N VAL A 316 -8.07 -6.71 -2.44
CA VAL A 316 -6.63 -6.74 -2.18
C VAL A 316 -6.23 -5.66 -1.17
N SER A 317 -6.74 -4.44 -1.35
CA SER A 317 -6.49 -3.32 -0.42
C SER A 317 -7.04 -3.62 0.98
N CYS A 318 -8.20 -4.25 1.09
CA CYS A 318 -8.75 -4.64 2.39
C CYS A 318 -7.87 -5.68 3.10
N ILE A 319 -7.49 -6.74 2.41
CA ILE A 319 -6.77 -7.89 2.99
C ILE A 319 -5.31 -7.54 3.29
N PHE A 320 -4.65 -6.83 2.37
CA PHE A 320 -3.22 -6.61 2.43
C PHE A 320 -2.83 -5.23 2.97
N LEU A 321 -3.72 -4.23 2.93
CA LEU A 321 -3.39 -2.87 3.38
C LEU A 321 -4.21 -2.45 4.60
N LEU A 322 -5.53 -2.32 4.48
CA LEU A 322 -6.37 -1.73 5.53
C LEU A 322 -6.43 -2.59 6.79
N PHE A 323 -6.74 -3.89 6.67
CA PHE A 323 -6.85 -4.76 7.84
C PHE A 323 -5.50 -4.93 8.56
N PRO A 324 -4.38 -5.19 7.87
CA PRO A 324 -3.06 -5.22 8.51
C PRO A 324 -2.67 -3.90 9.17
N THR A 325 -2.94 -2.75 8.51
CA THR A 325 -2.65 -1.43 9.10
C THR A 325 -3.48 -1.19 10.35
N ALA A 326 -4.76 -1.58 10.35
CA ALA A 326 -5.58 -1.49 11.54
C ALA A 326 -5.02 -2.34 12.69
N LEU A 327 -4.60 -3.58 12.41
CA LEU A 327 -3.96 -4.43 13.42
C LEU A 327 -2.61 -3.84 13.90
N ILE A 328 -1.83 -3.20 13.04
CA ILE A 328 -0.63 -2.46 13.44
C ILE A 328 -0.99 -1.35 14.45
N THR A 329 -2.02 -0.55 14.17
CA THR A 329 -2.45 0.50 15.11
C THR A 329 -2.94 -0.06 16.43
N LEU A 330 -3.70 -1.17 16.40
CA LEU A 330 -4.21 -1.82 17.60
C LEU A 330 -3.10 -2.47 18.43
N THR A 331 -2.13 -3.12 17.79
CA THR A 331 -0.98 -3.73 18.48
C THR A 331 -0.09 -2.68 19.12
N ALA A 332 0.16 -1.57 18.43
CA ALA A 332 0.84 -0.42 19.00
C ALA A 332 0.09 0.17 20.21
N GLY A 333 -1.26 0.15 20.19
CA GLY A 333 -2.09 0.68 21.27
C GLY A 333 -2.36 -0.27 22.44
N SER A 334 -2.27 -1.58 22.25
CA SER A 334 -2.68 -2.56 23.27
C SER A 334 -1.53 -3.11 24.12
N ALA A 335 -0.27 -2.84 23.74
CA ALA A 335 0.92 -3.44 24.36
C ALA A 335 0.80 -4.98 24.52
N SER A 336 0.14 -5.63 23.56
CA SER A 336 -0.03 -7.08 23.58
C SER A 336 1.34 -7.78 23.52
N PRO A 337 1.59 -8.83 24.32
CA PRO A 337 2.84 -9.58 24.26
C PRO A 337 3.08 -10.19 22.86
N ASP A 338 2.02 -10.58 22.16
CA ASP A 338 2.06 -11.07 20.77
C ASP A 338 2.09 -9.95 19.74
N GLY A 339 2.05 -8.68 20.19
CA GLY A 339 1.95 -7.50 19.35
C GLY A 339 3.08 -7.40 18.34
N ARG A 340 4.30 -7.87 18.69
CA ARG A 340 5.47 -7.88 17.80
C ARG A 340 5.27 -8.78 16.59
N THR A 341 4.87 -10.03 16.85
CA THR A 341 4.62 -11.03 15.80
C THR A 341 3.51 -10.54 14.87
N ILE A 342 2.43 -10.03 15.45
CA ILE A 342 1.30 -9.48 14.68
C ILE A 342 1.77 -8.26 13.86
N PHE A 343 2.52 -7.34 14.46
CA PHE A 343 3.05 -6.16 13.78
C PHE A 343 3.92 -6.55 12.58
N ALA A 344 4.86 -7.48 12.76
CA ALA A 344 5.76 -7.93 11.71
C ALA A 344 5.00 -8.60 10.54
N ILE A 345 4.06 -9.50 10.85
CA ILE A 345 3.20 -10.15 9.85
C ILE A 345 2.39 -9.09 9.10
N CYS A 346 1.74 -8.18 9.82
CA CYS A 346 0.90 -7.15 9.23
C CYS A 346 1.70 -6.17 8.37
N LEU A 347 2.87 -5.73 8.83
CA LEU A 347 3.74 -4.85 8.06
C LEU A 347 4.16 -5.53 6.76
N THR A 348 4.38 -6.84 6.80
CA THR A 348 4.67 -7.59 5.58
C THR A 348 3.48 -7.61 4.64
N LEU A 349 2.27 -7.88 5.14
CA LEU A 349 1.07 -7.85 4.30
C LEU A 349 0.92 -6.48 3.62
N VAL A 350 1.17 -5.39 4.36
CA VAL A 350 1.19 -4.01 3.82
C VAL A 350 2.20 -3.88 2.69
N GLN A 351 3.43 -4.37 2.87
CA GLN A 351 4.42 -4.27 1.80
C GLN A 351 4.08 -5.17 0.58
N LEU A 352 3.48 -6.33 0.80
CA LEU A 352 3.04 -7.24 -0.26
C LEU A 352 1.89 -6.67 -1.10
N HIS A 353 1.07 -5.77 -0.53
CA HIS A 353 -0.11 -5.24 -1.21
C HIS A 353 0.25 -4.65 -2.59
N GLY A 354 1.37 -3.94 -2.73
CA GLY A 354 1.74 -3.26 -3.98
C GLY A 354 2.04 -4.25 -5.11
N CYS A 355 2.61 -5.41 -4.77
CA CYS A 355 2.85 -6.48 -5.73
C CYS A 355 1.55 -7.17 -6.15
N ILE A 356 0.68 -7.42 -5.18
CA ILE A 356 -0.59 -8.10 -5.42
C ILE A 356 -1.54 -7.20 -6.20
N ASP A 357 -1.58 -5.89 -5.90
CA ASP A 357 -2.36 -4.91 -6.66
C ASP A 357 -1.87 -4.82 -8.10
N PHE A 358 -0.55 -4.79 -8.32
CA PHE A 358 0.01 -4.83 -9.67
C PHE A 358 -0.36 -6.11 -10.45
N ILE A 359 -0.32 -7.28 -9.80
CA ILE A 359 -0.75 -8.55 -10.39
C ILE A 359 -2.26 -8.52 -10.72
N ALA A 360 -3.08 -8.05 -9.77
CA ALA A 360 -4.53 -7.94 -9.94
C ALA A 360 -4.86 -7.03 -11.12
N MET A 361 -4.24 -5.85 -11.20
CA MET A 361 -4.34 -4.93 -12.33
C MET A 361 -4.05 -5.64 -13.66
N ILE A 362 -2.92 -6.35 -13.77
CA ILE A 362 -2.56 -7.02 -15.02
C ILE A 362 -3.52 -8.16 -15.38
N TYR A 363 -3.99 -8.90 -14.38
CA TYR A 363 -4.88 -10.04 -14.59
C TYR A 363 -6.29 -9.61 -15.02
N PHE A 364 -6.87 -8.63 -14.32
CA PHE A 364 -8.26 -8.20 -14.52
C PHE A 364 -8.41 -7.19 -15.66
N ILE A 365 -7.41 -6.35 -15.92
CA ILE A 365 -7.48 -5.37 -17.00
C ILE A 365 -7.00 -6.02 -18.30
N THR A 366 -7.98 -6.48 -19.09
CA THR A 366 -7.79 -7.19 -20.37
C THR A 366 -6.70 -6.61 -21.29
N PRO A 367 -6.59 -5.29 -21.55
CA PRO A 367 -5.54 -4.77 -22.42
C PRO A 367 -4.13 -5.02 -21.86
N TYR A 368 -3.93 -4.99 -20.53
CA TYR A 368 -2.65 -5.35 -19.92
C TYR A 368 -2.36 -6.84 -20.10
N ARG A 369 -3.31 -7.71 -19.76
CA ARG A 369 -3.17 -9.16 -19.92
C ARG A 369 -2.78 -9.56 -21.34
N ARG A 370 -3.47 -9.00 -22.35
CA ARG A 370 -3.16 -9.28 -23.77
C ARG A 370 -1.75 -8.85 -24.16
N LYS A 371 -1.28 -7.72 -23.61
CA LYS A 371 0.07 -7.22 -23.91
C LYS A 371 1.15 -8.09 -23.27
N VAL A 372 0.97 -8.48 -22.01
CA VAL A 372 1.89 -9.38 -21.30
C VAL A 372 1.95 -10.75 -21.98
N MET A 373 0.79 -11.35 -22.31
CA MET A 373 0.75 -12.60 -23.07
C MET A 373 1.37 -12.47 -24.47
N GLY A 374 1.28 -11.30 -25.10
CA GLY A 374 1.94 -11.05 -26.38
C GLY A 374 3.47 -11.00 -26.28
N ILE A 375 4.00 -10.53 -25.15
CA ILE A 375 5.44 -10.48 -24.86
C ILE A 375 5.95 -11.88 -24.48
N MET A 376 5.24 -12.58 -23.58
CA MET A 376 5.65 -13.89 -23.07
C MET A 376 5.39 -15.03 -24.06
N GLY A 377 4.26 -14.98 -24.75
CA GLY A 377 3.82 -16.02 -25.67
C GLY A 377 4.40 -15.94 -27.07
N GLY A 378 5.49 -15.15 -27.26
CA GLY A 378 6.22 -15.05 -28.53
C GLY A 378 5.31 -15.07 -29.76
N ARG A 379 4.38 -14.12 -29.89
CA ARG A 379 3.45 -14.17 -31.03
C ARG A 379 4.21 -13.95 -32.34
N ARG A 380 4.40 -15.05 -33.08
CA ARG A 380 4.14 -15.10 -34.53
C ARG A 380 2.83 -14.35 -34.76
N SER A 381 2.88 -13.12 -35.23
CA SER A 381 1.69 -12.43 -35.72
C SER A 381 1.20 -13.24 -36.91
N VAL A 382 0.20 -14.08 -36.71
CA VAL A 382 -0.71 -14.41 -37.80
C VAL A 382 -1.43 -13.11 -38.09
N PHE A 383 -0.84 -12.34 -39.01
CA PHE A 383 -1.51 -11.25 -39.69
C PHE A 383 -2.70 -11.90 -40.36
N VAL A 384 -3.84 -11.90 -39.67
CA VAL A 384 -5.13 -12.14 -40.32
C VAL A 384 -5.29 -10.91 -41.20
N ASN A 385 -4.81 -11.01 -42.45
CA ASN A 385 -5.13 -10.05 -43.48
C ASN A 385 -6.64 -9.87 -43.41
N PRO A 386 -7.16 -8.65 -43.20
CA PRO A 386 -8.57 -8.43 -43.39
C PRO A 386 -8.85 -8.85 -44.83
N ILE A 387 -9.54 -9.98 -44.98
CA ILE A 387 -10.03 -10.44 -46.27
C ILE A 387 -10.75 -9.23 -46.83
N SER A 388 -10.16 -8.64 -47.86
CA SER A 388 -10.81 -7.63 -48.66
C SER A 388 -12.05 -8.31 -49.21
N THR A 389 -13.19 -8.08 -48.57
CA THR A 389 -14.48 -8.25 -49.20
C THR A 389 -14.58 -7.17 -50.26
N THR A 390 -13.80 -7.35 -51.34
CA THR A 390 -14.10 -6.78 -52.64
C THR A 390 -15.49 -7.28 -52.99
N SER A 391 -16.46 -6.41 -52.75
CA SER A 391 -17.81 -6.47 -53.26
C SER A 391 -17.72 -6.71 -54.77
N GLY A 392 -17.85 -7.97 -55.16
CA GLY A 392 -18.10 -8.34 -56.55
C GLY A 392 -19.48 -7.84 -56.91
N LYS A 393 -19.54 -6.66 -57.54
CA LYS A 393 -20.68 -6.27 -58.38
C LYS A 393 -20.82 -7.35 -59.47
N ARG A 394 -21.75 -8.29 -59.29
CA ARG A 394 -22.32 -9.05 -60.40
C ARG A 394 -23.16 -8.08 -61.22
N THR A 395 -22.60 -7.60 -62.32
CA THR A 395 -23.38 -7.20 -63.48
C THR A 395 -23.97 -8.48 -64.09
N LEU A 396 -25.29 -8.65 -63.95
CA LEU A 396 -26.06 -9.54 -64.81
C LEU A 396 -26.34 -8.78 -66.11
N ALA A 397 -25.91 -9.37 -67.22
CA ALA A 397 -26.29 -9.00 -68.57
C ALA A 397 -27.50 -9.82 -69.00
#